data_AF-B4U528-F1
#
_entry.id   AF-B4U528-F1
#
_cell.length_a   1.000
_cell.length_b   1.000
_cell.length_c   1.000
_cell.angle_alpha   90.00
_cell.angle_beta   90.00
_cell.angle_gamma   90.00
#
_symmetry.space_group_name_H-M   'P 1'
#
loop_
_entity.id
_entity.type
_entity.pdbx_description
1 polymer ?
#
loop_
_entity_poly.entity_id
_entity_poly.type
_entity_poly.pdbx_seq_one_letter_code
_entity_poly.pdbx_strand_id
1 'polypeptide(L)'
;MSIDMYLSLSEEQAQSVEAVLARRQTAYQSLQASLIQLISNSPDLSGRTYDSAKAYSSQVLIPLLKGCMLLDEAIITACKRLPSEYRSQVDQIDLKESDLVERIAQFDHVIGRYMDLISIEYGREEPSYSYISHLRSAEQLHRAVKRRLEEILRRLRHFDTNSVHLFSTIQTLAAAVQIGMRQARTSWHAGSQVFVISEDMAWADTINSKWSKSKGLSHLGDYVYDPDVLAKGVAISHPWIKTGYTMSKHFGKAVSKDYTKASF
;
A
#
# COMPACT_ATOMS: atom_id res chain seq x y z
N MET A 1 -15.62 14.13 -8.91
CA MET A 1 -14.23 13.65 -8.79
C MET A 1 -14.04 12.57 -9.85
N SER A 2 -12.92 12.56 -10.57
CA SER A 2 -12.58 11.56 -11.60
C SER A 2 -11.65 10.51 -10.99
N ILE A 3 -11.84 9.23 -11.35
CA ILE A 3 -10.92 8.14 -11.03
C ILE A 3 -9.84 8.09 -12.12
N ASP A 4 -8.59 8.32 -11.72
CA ASP A 4 -7.43 8.32 -12.62
C ASP A 4 -6.38 7.32 -12.11
N MET A 5 -5.91 6.44 -12.98
CA MET A 5 -4.83 5.50 -12.69
C MET A 5 -3.67 5.71 -13.68
N TYR A 6 -2.50 6.00 -13.12
CA TYR A 6 -1.23 6.10 -13.85
C TYR A 6 -0.33 4.93 -13.40
N LEU A 7 -0.19 3.92 -14.26
CA LEU A 7 0.47 2.67 -13.93
C LEU A 7 1.95 2.86 -13.65
N SER A 8 2.66 3.58 -14.52
CA SER A 8 4.10 3.84 -14.35
C SER A 8 4.38 4.57 -13.05
N LEU A 9 3.59 5.59 -12.71
CA LEU A 9 3.74 6.31 -11.44
C LEU A 9 3.42 5.43 -10.23
N SER A 10 2.40 4.57 -10.32
CA SER A 10 2.08 3.62 -9.25
C SER A 10 3.19 2.58 -9.06
N GLU A 11 3.83 2.13 -10.13
CA GLU A 11 4.95 1.19 -10.10
C GLU A 11 6.21 1.86 -9.53
N GLU A 12 6.55 3.07 -9.97
CA GLU A 12 7.64 3.88 -9.41
C GLU A 12 7.44 4.14 -7.91
N GLN A 13 6.21 4.45 -7.49
CA GLN A 13 5.87 4.61 -6.09
C GLN A 13 6.09 3.32 -5.29
N ALA A 14 5.65 2.17 -5.82
CA ALA A 14 5.87 0.89 -5.18
C ALA A 14 7.36 0.56 -5.02
N GLN A 15 8.17 0.84 -6.04
CA GLN A 15 9.63 0.66 -5.99
C GLN A 15 10.30 1.61 -4.99
N SER A 16 9.90 2.87 -4.96
CA SER A 16 10.43 3.88 -4.02
C SER A 16 10.13 3.49 -2.56
N VAL A 17 8.89 3.08 -2.30
CA VAL A 17 8.45 2.59 -0.99
C VAL A 17 9.25 1.37 -0.57
N GLU A 18 9.40 0.39 -1.46
CA GLU A 18 10.22 -0.79 -1.20
C GLU A 18 11.66 -0.43 -0.86
N ALA A 19 12.31 0.44 -1.63
CA ALA A 19 13.70 0.82 -1.39
C ALA A 19 13.90 1.49 -0.01
N VAL A 20 12.97 2.35 0.40
CA VAL A 20 13.02 3.01 1.71
C VAL A 20 12.77 2.00 2.84
N LEU A 21 11.77 1.14 2.68
CA LEU A 21 11.36 0.21 3.72
C LEU A 21 12.30 -0.98 3.87
N ALA A 22 12.95 -1.44 2.79
CA ALA A 22 13.98 -2.48 2.86
C ALA A 22 15.16 -2.06 3.75
N ARG A 23 15.65 -0.82 3.58
CA ARG A 23 16.72 -0.27 4.45
C ARG A 23 16.28 -0.22 5.92
N ARG A 24 15.02 0.13 6.16
CA ARG A 24 14.44 0.18 7.50
C ARG A 24 14.31 -1.22 8.12
N GLN A 25 13.92 -2.23 7.34
CA GLN A 25 13.88 -3.63 7.79
C GLN A 25 15.26 -4.13 8.22
N THR A 26 16.32 -3.84 7.45
CA THR A 26 17.70 -4.21 7.84
C THR A 26 18.08 -3.61 9.19
N ALA A 27 17.76 -2.32 9.41
CA ALA A 27 18.01 -1.67 10.70
C ALA A 27 17.23 -2.32 11.85
N TYR A 28 15.96 -2.69 11.63
CA TYR A 28 15.18 -3.41 12.63
C TYR A 28 15.73 -4.81 12.93
N GLN A 29 16.24 -5.51 11.91
CA GLN A 29 16.82 -6.85 12.08
C GLN A 29 18.11 -6.79 12.90
N SER A 30 18.98 -5.83 12.59
CA SER A 30 20.19 -5.57 13.39
C SER A 30 19.84 -5.24 14.85
N LEU A 31 18.86 -4.36 15.06
CA LEU A 31 18.42 -4.00 16.42
C LEU A 31 17.82 -5.20 17.16
N GLN A 32 17.01 -6.01 16.49
CA GLN A 32 16.45 -7.25 17.06
C GLN A 32 17.57 -8.22 17.46
N ALA A 33 18.59 -8.41 16.62
CA ALA A 33 19.73 -9.26 16.93
C ALA A 33 20.51 -8.76 18.16
N SER A 34 20.75 -7.46 18.27
CA SER A 34 21.41 -6.86 19.45
C SER A 34 20.60 -7.06 20.73
N LEU A 35 19.26 -6.94 20.67
CA LEU A 35 18.40 -7.20 21.82
C LEU A 35 18.42 -8.69 22.23
N ILE A 36 18.43 -9.60 21.26
CA ILE A 36 18.57 -11.04 21.55
C ILE A 36 19.94 -11.33 22.18
N GLN A 37 21.01 -10.70 21.68
CA GLN A 37 22.33 -10.84 22.27
C GLN A 37 22.38 -10.33 23.72
N LEU A 38 21.75 -9.18 24.00
CA LEU A 38 21.63 -8.65 25.37
C LEU A 38 20.93 -9.63 26.32
N ILE A 39 19.91 -10.33 25.82
CA ILE A 39 19.12 -11.28 26.62
C ILE A 39 19.91 -12.59 26.83
N SER A 40 20.47 -13.16 25.76
CA SER A 40 21.00 -14.53 25.77
C SER A 40 22.50 -14.63 26.03
N ASN A 41 23.28 -13.62 25.63
CA ASN A 41 24.76 -13.67 25.64
C ASN A 41 25.36 -12.64 26.61
N SER A 42 24.62 -12.28 27.65
CA SER A 42 25.10 -11.40 28.71
C SER A 42 24.76 -11.97 30.09
N PRO A 43 25.18 -13.21 30.42
CA PRO A 43 24.88 -13.83 31.71
C PRO A 43 25.46 -13.04 32.88
N ASP A 44 26.61 -12.39 32.67
CA ASP A 44 27.30 -11.59 33.68
C ASP A 44 26.62 -10.23 33.95
N LEU A 45 25.80 -9.73 33.01
CA LEU A 45 24.96 -8.55 33.22
C LEU A 45 23.75 -8.93 34.08
N SER A 46 23.93 -8.84 35.39
CA SER A 46 22.95 -9.22 36.41
C SER A 46 22.65 -8.08 37.37
N GLY A 47 21.50 -8.14 38.04
CA GLY A 47 21.03 -7.13 38.97
C GLY A 47 19.74 -6.48 38.50
N ARG A 48 18.98 -5.91 39.46
CA ARG A 48 17.57 -5.51 39.28
C ARG A 48 17.33 -4.68 38.01
N THR A 49 18.19 -3.72 37.72
CA THR A 49 18.08 -2.88 36.52
C THR A 49 18.31 -3.67 35.23
N TYR A 50 19.38 -4.48 35.15
CA TYR A 50 19.67 -5.31 33.99
C TYR A 50 18.61 -6.38 33.76
N ASP A 51 18.13 -7.03 34.83
CA ASP A 51 17.07 -8.04 34.75
C ASP A 51 15.77 -7.42 34.22
N SER A 52 15.40 -6.23 34.70
CA SER A 52 14.25 -5.49 34.17
C SER A 52 14.43 -5.09 32.70
N ALA A 53 15.64 -4.71 32.29
CA ALA A 53 15.94 -4.33 30.91
C ALA A 53 15.85 -5.54 29.95
N LYS A 54 16.32 -6.71 30.37
CA LYS A 54 16.18 -7.97 29.62
C LYS A 54 14.72 -8.38 29.47
N ALA A 55 13.96 -8.36 30.57
CA ALA A 55 12.52 -8.66 30.56
C ALA A 55 11.76 -7.70 29.64
N TYR A 56 12.02 -6.40 29.76
CA TYR A 56 11.40 -5.37 28.94
C TYR A 56 11.78 -5.49 27.45
N SER A 57 13.03 -5.81 27.16
CA SER A 57 13.48 -6.06 25.78
C SER A 57 12.74 -7.25 25.15
N SER A 58 12.60 -8.34 25.90
CA SER A 58 11.90 -9.55 25.45
C SER A 58 10.40 -9.34 25.25
N GLN A 59 9.74 -8.68 26.21
CA GLN A 59 8.28 -8.58 26.25
C GLN A 59 7.73 -7.36 25.51
N VAL A 60 8.50 -6.28 25.34
CA VAL A 60 8.04 -5.02 24.74
C VAL A 60 8.81 -4.71 23.46
N LEU A 61 10.14 -4.59 23.51
CA LEU A 61 10.91 -4.09 22.36
C LEU A 61 10.95 -5.09 21.20
N ILE A 62 11.15 -6.38 21.46
CA ILE A 62 11.15 -7.41 20.42
C ILE A 62 9.79 -7.51 19.73
N PRO A 63 8.64 -7.62 20.44
CA PRO A 63 7.32 -7.57 19.81
C PRO A 63 7.08 -6.27 19.04
N LEU A 64 7.50 -5.12 19.57
CA LEU A 64 7.38 -3.85 18.86
C LEU A 64 8.14 -3.85 17.52
N LEU A 65 9.36 -4.37 17.48
CA LEU A 65 10.15 -4.50 16.25
C LEU A 65 9.51 -5.43 15.24
N LYS A 66 9.00 -6.60 15.69
CA LYS A 66 8.22 -7.50 14.83
C LYS A 66 7.03 -6.77 14.21
N GLY A 67 6.36 -5.93 15.00
CA GLY A 67 5.24 -5.10 14.57
C GLY A 67 5.63 -4.11 13.48
N CYS A 68 6.75 -3.39 13.67
CA CYS A 68 7.28 -2.46 12.67
C CYS A 68 7.69 -3.18 11.38
N MET A 69 8.35 -4.33 11.48
CA MET A 69 8.71 -5.14 10.31
C MET A 69 7.46 -5.62 9.54
N LEU A 70 6.46 -6.16 10.23
CA LEU A 70 5.20 -6.58 9.59
C LEU A 70 4.46 -5.41 8.94
N LEU A 71 4.49 -4.23 9.57
CA LEU A 71 3.90 -3.03 9.02
C LEU A 71 4.60 -2.64 7.71
N ASP A 72 5.93 -2.69 7.68
CA ASP A 72 6.73 -2.42 6.49
C ASP A 72 6.41 -3.40 5.37
N GLU A 73 6.41 -4.71 5.68
CA GLU A 73 6.03 -5.76 4.73
C GLU A 73 4.62 -5.53 4.17
N ALA A 74 3.64 -5.24 5.02
CA ALA A 74 2.26 -4.99 4.60
C ALA A 74 2.14 -3.76 3.67
N ILE A 75 2.90 -2.69 3.93
CA ILE A 75 2.93 -1.49 3.08
C ILE A 75 3.53 -1.83 1.71
N ILE A 76 4.68 -2.51 1.69
CA ILE A 76 5.33 -2.93 0.43
C ILE A 76 4.38 -3.81 -0.39
N THR A 77 3.79 -4.83 0.25
CA THR A 77 2.85 -5.74 -0.43
C THR A 77 1.64 -5.01 -1.00
N ALA A 78 1.03 -4.11 -0.24
CA ALA A 78 -0.13 -3.36 -0.72
C ALA A 78 0.23 -2.45 -1.91
N CYS A 79 1.36 -1.75 -1.83
CA CYS A 79 1.83 -0.86 -2.92
C CYS A 79 2.16 -1.66 -4.20
N LYS A 80 2.75 -2.86 -4.08
CA LYS A 80 2.99 -3.74 -5.22
C LYS A 80 1.71 -4.32 -5.80
N ARG A 81 0.75 -4.68 -4.93
CA ARG A 81 -0.52 -5.29 -5.37
C ARG A 81 -1.37 -4.31 -6.15
N LEU A 82 -1.42 -3.04 -5.76
CA LEU A 82 -2.28 -2.04 -6.41
C LEU A 82 -2.15 -1.99 -7.95
N PRO A 83 -0.96 -1.74 -8.56
CA PRO A 83 -0.84 -1.74 -10.02
C PRO A 83 -1.04 -3.13 -10.63
N SER A 84 -0.62 -4.20 -9.94
CA SER A 84 -0.80 -5.58 -10.45
C SER A 84 -2.26 -6.00 -10.52
N GLU A 85 -3.07 -5.60 -9.54
CA GLU A 85 -4.50 -5.91 -9.49
C GLU A 85 -5.30 -5.01 -10.43
N TYR A 86 -4.89 -3.76 -10.62
CA TYR A 86 -5.43 -2.93 -11.68
C TYR A 86 -5.24 -3.60 -13.05
N ARG A 87 -4.02 -4.08 -13.35
CA ARG A 87 -3.71 -4.76 -14.62
C ARG A 87 -4.56 -6.01 -14.84
N SER A 88 -4.88 -6.76 -13.79
CA SER A 88 -5.68 -7.98 -13.89
C SER A 88 -7.18 -7.72 -13.96
N GLN A 89 -7.68 -6.67 -13.30
CA GLN A 89 -9.11 -6.40 -13.17
C GLN A 89 -9.64 -5.34 -14.14
N VAL A 90 -8.80 -4.40 -14.58
CA VAL A 90 -9.22 -3.21 -15.34
C VAL A 90 -8.63 -3.20 -16.75
N ASP A 91 -7.35 -2.81 -16.90
CA ASP A 91 -6.67 -2.72 -18.20
C ASP A 91 -5.15 -2.65 -18.01
N GLN A 92 -4.39 -2.78 -19.10
CA GLN A 92 -2.92 -2.72 -19.12
C GLN A 92 -2.36 -1.31 -19.33
N ILE A 93 -3.23 -0.32 -19.50
CA ILE A 93 -2.89 1.08 -19.80
C ILE A 93 -3.38 2.02 -18.71
N ASP A 94 -2.82 3.22 -18.71
CA ASP A 94 -3.31 4.34 -17.92
C ASP A 94 -4.73 4.71 -18.36
N LEU A 95 -5.59 4.99 -17.39
CA LEU A 95 -6.97 5.38 -17.64
C LEU A 95 -7.34 6.61 -16.81
N LYS A 96 -8.11 7.49 -17.42
CA LYS A 96 -8.85 8.56 -16.75
C LYS A 96 -10.32 8.33 -16.98
N GLU A 97 -11.08 8.34 -15.90
CA GLU A 97 -12.53 8.19 -15.98
C GLU A 97 -13.16 9.30 -16.83
N SER A 98 -12.68 10.54 -16.71
CA SER A 98 -13.13 11.67 -17.55
C SER A 98 -13.03 11.36 -19.04
N ASP A 99 -11.88 10.86 -19.48
CA ASP A 99 -11.58 10.62 -20.90
C ASP A 99 -12.43 9.45 -21.42
N LEU A 100 -12.66 8.43 -20.59
CA LEU A 100 -13.55 7.31 -20.92
C LEU A 100 -14.99 7.79 -21.09
N VAL A 101 -15.50 8.59 -20.14
CA VAL A 101 -16.86 9.12 -20.18
C VAL A 101 -17.06 10.03 -21.39
N GLU A 102 -16.11 10.92 -21.67
CA GLU A 102 -16.16 11.79 -22.83
C GLU A 102 -16.18 10.98 -24.13
N ARG A 103 -15.30 9.98 -24.25
CA ARG A 103 -15.23 9.15 -25.46
C ARG A 103 -16.47 8.29 -25.67
N ILE A 104 -17.08 7.79 -24.60
CA ILE A 104 -18.38 7.09 -24.66
C ILE A 104 -19.47 8.04 -25.22
N ALA A 105 -19.54 9.27 -24.71
CA ALA A 105 -20.49 10.27 -25.20
C ALA A 105 -20.24 10.64 -26.68
N GLN A 106 -18.98 10.75 -27.10
CA GLN A 106 -18.63 10.95 -28.51
C GLN A 106 -19.14 9.79 -29.39
N PHE A 107 -19.02 8.54 -28.94
CA PHE A 107 -19.56 7.40 -29.69
C PHE A 107 -21.09 7.41 -29.74
N ASP A 108 -21.78 7.91 -28.71
CA ASP A 108 -23.23 8.10 -28.78
C ASP A 108 -23.64 9.06 -29.89
N HIS A 109 -22.92 10.17 -30.04
CA HIS A 109 -23.15 11.10 -31.15
C HIS A 109 -22.87 10.45 -32.51
N VAL A 110 -21.79 9.68 -32.65
CA VAL A 110 -21.46 8.98 -33.91
C VAL A 110 -22.54 7.96 -34.27
N ILE A 111 -22.98 7.15 -33.29
CA ILE A 111 -24.05 6.16 -33.48
C ILE A 111 -25.36 6.85 -33.90
N GLY A 112 -25.71 7.97 -33.25
CA GLY A 112 -26.86 8.78 -33.61
C GLY A 112 -26.80 9.25 -35.07
N ARG A 113 -25.65 9.76 -35.52
CA ARG A 113 -25.46 10.18 -36.91
C ARG A 113 -25.64 9.05 -37.92
N TYR A 114 -25.16 7.84 -37.61
CA TYR A 114 -25.40 6.70 -38.48
C TYR A 114 -26.88 6.33 -38.55
N MET A 115 -27.59 6.40 -37.42
CA MET A 115 -29.05 6.16 -37.37
C MET A 115 -29.82 7.21 -38.19
N ASP A 116 -29.43 8.48 -38.09
CA ASP A 116 -30.03 9.56 -38.89
C ASP A 116 -29.79 9.33 -40.39
N LEU A 117 -28.56 8.98 -40.79
CA LEU A 117 -28.23 8.67 -42.19
C LEU A 117 -29.03 7.48 -42.74
N ILE A 118 -29.18 6.43 -41.92
CA ILE A 118 -30.02 5.27 -42.26
C ILE A 118 -31.48 5.71 -42.46
N SER A 119 -32.02 6.53 -41.55
CA SER A 119 -33.39 7.04 -41.66
C SER A 119 -33.59 7.91 -42.90
N ILE A 120 -32.62 8.76 -43.24
CA ILE A 120 -32.65 9.59 -44.44
C ILE A 120 -32.64 8.73 -45.70
N GLU A 121 -31.81 7.69 -45.77
CA GLU A 121 -31.73 6.80 -46.93
C GLU A 121 -33.03 6.01 -47.14
N TYR A 122 -33.66 5.53 -46.06
CA TYR A 122 -34.98 4.88 -46.12
C TYR A 122 -36.10 5.82 -46.59
N GLY A 123 -35.96 7.14 -46.37
CA GLY A 123 -36.94 8.14 -46.79
C GLY A 123 -36.87 8.55 -48.26
N ARG A 124 -35.90 8.03 -49.03
CA ARG A 124 -35.77 8.31 -50.47
C ARG A 124 -36.80 7.53 -51.29
N GLU A 125 -37.12 8.04 -52.48
CA GLU A 125 -38.02 7.37 -53.44
C GLU A 125 -37.49 5.98 -53.84
N GLU A 126 -36.16 5.87 -54.05
CA GLU A 126 -35.47 4.61 -54.32
C GLU A 126 -34.32 4.39 -53.31
N PRO A 127 -34.57 3.70 -52.18
CA PRO A 127 -33.54 3.45 -51.16
C PRO A 127 -32.44 2.50 -51.63
N SER A 128 -31.17 2.85 -51.36
CA SER A 128 -30.03 1.95 -51.59
C SER A 128 -29.82 0.99 -50.42
N TYR A 129 -30.33 -0.23 -50.51
CA TYR A 129 -30.17 -1.25 -49.47
C TYR A 129 -28.72 -1.66 -49.21
N SER A 130 -27.85 -1.61 -50.24
CA SER A 130 -26.41 -1.87 -50.06
C SER A 130 -25.75 -0.77 -49.23
N TYR A 131 -26.07 0.50 -49.50
CA TYR A 131 -25.59 1.62 -48.70
C TYR A 131 -26.10 1.57 -47.26
N ILE A 132 -27.39 1.26 -47.05
CA ILE A 132 -27.97 1.06 -45.71
C ILE A 132 -27.22 -0.06 -44.96
N SER A 133 -26.95 -1.18 -45.63
CA SER A 133 -26.19 -2.29 -45.04
C SER A 133 -24.78 -1.86 -44.60
N HIS A 134 -24.09 -1.06 -45.41
CA HIS A 134 -22.79 -0.50 -45.04
C HIS A 134 -22.88 0.43 -43.82
N LEU A 135 -23.88 1.33 -43.79
CA LEU A 135 -24.10 2.22 -42.64
C LEU A 135 -24.40 1.45 -41.36
N ARG A 136 -25.26 0.42 -41.43
CA ARG A 136 -25.57 -0.46 -40.29
C ARG A 136 -24.34 -1.20 -39.79
N SER A 137 -23.48 -1.66 -40.70
CA SER A 137 -22.24 -2.35 -40.34
C SER A 137 -21.27 -1.44 -39.58
N ALA A 138 -21.10 -0.19 -40.05
CA ALA A 138 -20.28 0.81 -39.37
C ALA A 138 -20.87 1.22 -38.01
N GLU A 139 -22.20 1.40 -37.95
CA GLU A 139 -22.93 1.68 -36.71
C GLU A 139 -22.72 0.59 -35.65
N GLN A 140 -22.83 -0.68 -36.06
CA GLN A 140 -22.63 -1.83 -35.18
C GLN A 140 -21.19 -1.91 -34.66
N LEU A 141 -20.20 -1.57 -35.49
CA LEU A 141 -18.80 -1.46 -35.09
C LEU A 141 -18.64 -0.40 -33.99
N HIS A 142 -19.21 0.79 -34.18
CA HIS A 142 -19.16 1.86 -33.17
C HIS A 142 -19.87 1.47 -31.88
N ARG A 143 -21.02 0.78 -31.95
CA ARG A 143 -21.67 0.19 -30.75
C ARG A 143 -20.78 -0.82 -30.02
N ALA A 144 -20.01 -1.64 -30.75
CA ALA A 144 -19.10 -2.60 -30.14
C ALA A 144 -17.95 -1.90 -29.40
N VAL A 145 -17.38 -0.85 -30.00
CA VAL A 145 -16.33 -0.04 -29.34
C VAL A 145 -16.88 0.68 -28.12
N LYS A 146 -18.06 1.31 -28.21
CA LYS A 146 -18.73 1.95 -27.08
C LYS A 146 -18.91 0.98 -25.91
N ARG A 147 -19.49 -0.20 -26.16
CA ARG A 147 -19.70 -1.23 -25.13
C ARG A 147 -18.41 -1.65 -24.44
N ARG A 148 -17.30 -1.74 -25.19
CA ARG A 148 -15.99 -2.04 -24.61
C ARG A 148 -15.50 -0.94 -23.67
N LEU A 149 -15.68 0.33 -24.04
CA LEU A 149 -15.32 1.46 -23.17
C LEU A 149 -16.19 1.53 -21.92
N GLU A 150 -17.49 1.27 -22.03
CA GLU A 150 -18.41 1.19 -20.89
C GLU A 150 -18.00 0.07 -19.92
N GLU A 151 -17.59 -1.09 -20.44
CA GLU A 151 -17.11 -2.19 -19.62
C GLU A 151 -15.78 -1.85 -18.92
N ILE A 152 -14.84 -1.19 -19.61
CA ILE A 152 -13.61 -0.69 -18.98
C ILE A 152 -13.93 0.32 -17.87
N LEU A 153 -14.84 1.27 -18.11
CA LEU A 153 -15.27 2.24 -17.11
C LEU A 153 -15.92 1.57 -15.89
N ARG A 154 -16.76 0.56 -16.11
CA ARG A 154 -17.36 -0.23 -15.03
C ARG A 154 -16.30 -0.95 -14.19
N ARG A 155 -15.30 -1.57 -14.84
CA ARG A 155 -14.19 -2.24 -14.15
C ARG A 155 -13.32 -1.25 -13.38
N LEU A 156 -13.02 -0.08 -13.95
CA LEU A 156 -12.27 0.99 -13.27
C LEU A 156 -12.96 1.45 -11.98
N ARG A 157 -14.27 1.73 -12.03
CA ARG A 157 -15.08 2.12 -10.86
C ARG A 157 -15.16 1.02 -9.80
N HIS A 158 -15.30 -0.22 -10.24
CA HIS A 158 -15.30 -1.37 -9.34
C HIS A 158 -13.95 -1.53 -8.64
N PHE A 159 -12.85 -1.40 -9.38
CA PHE A 159 -11.50 -1.46 -8.82
C PHE A 159 -11.28 -0.34 -7.80
N ASP A 160 -11.64 0.92 -8.10
CA ASP A 160 -11.54 2.04 -7.17
C ASP A 160 -12.23 1.75 -5.83
N THR A 161 -13.47 1.26 -5.88
CA THR A 161 -14.26 0.91 -4.70
C THR A 161 -13.60 -0.17 -3.83
N ASN A 162 -12.93 -1.15 -4.45
CA ASN A 162 -12.38 -2.31 -3.74
C ASN A 162 -10.89 -2.16 -3.37
N SER A 163 -10.14 -1.31 -4.08
CA SER A 163 -8.68 -1.17 -3.95
C SER A 163 -8.24 -0.76 -2.53
N VAL A 164 -9.10 -0.05 -1.79
CA VAL A 164 -8.86 0.33 -0.38
C VAL A 164 -8.62 -0.89 0.52
N HIS A 165 -9.22 -2.04 0.21
CA HIS A 165 -9.08 -3.24 1.02
C HIS A 165 -7.68 -3.86 0.95
N LEU A 166 -6.89 -3.53 -0.08
CA LEU A 166 -5.47 -3.91 -0.17
C LEU A 166 -4.64 -3.38 1.00
N PHE A 167 -5.08 -2.27 1.60
CA PHE A 167 -4.39 -1.58 2.68
C PHE A 167 -4.96 -1.90 4.07
N SER A 168 -5.98 -2.77 4.16
CA SER A 168 -6.68 -3.08 5.41
C SER A 168 -5.77 -3.62 6.53
N THR A 169 -4.81 -4.47 6.19
CA THR A 169 -3.84 -5.05 7.15
C THR A 169 -2.98 -3.97 7.81
N ILE A 170 -2.63 -2.90 7.08
CA ILE A 170 -1.77 -1.80 7.55
C ILE A 170 -2.42 -1.10 8.73
N GLN A 171 -3.73 -0.84 8.68
CA GLN A 171 -4.45 -0.16 9.76
C GLN A 171 -4.36 -0.93 11.08
N THR A 172 -4.56 -2.26 11.01
CA THR A 172 -4.50 -3.12 12.21
C THR A 172 -3.10 -3.16 12.82
N LEU A 173 -2.05 -3.25 12.00
CA LEU A 173 -0.66 -3.28 12.45
C LEU A 173 -0.21 -1.91 12.97
N ALA A 174 -0.59 -0.83 12.30
CA ALA A 174 -0.26 0.53 12.70
C ALA A 174 -0.84 0.87 14.08
N ALA A 175 -2.08 0.48 14.35
CA ALA A 175 -2.70 0.67 15.66
C ALA A 175 -1.93 -0.07 16.77
N ALA A 176 -1.58 -1.35 16.55
CA ALA A 176 -0.83 -2.13 17.53
C ALA A 176 0.59 -1.54 17.78
N VAL A 177 1.30 -1.14 16.72
CA VAL A 177 2.62 -0.50 16.82
C VAL A 177 2.53 0.84 17.55
N GLN A 178 1.50 1.65 17.32
CA GLN A 178 1.31 2.93 18.02
C GLN A 178 1.12 2.75 19.53
N ILE A 179 0.34 1.74 19.94
CA ILE A 179 0.16 1.42 21.36
C ILE A 179 1.51 1.01 21.98
N GLY A 180 2.24 0.11 21.33
CA GLY A 180 3.56 -0.33 21.79
C GLY A 180 4.59 0.81 21.87
N MET A 181 4.63 1.70 20.87
CA MET A 181 5.47 2.90 20.89
C MET A 181 5.13 3.85 22.05
N ARG A 182 3.85 4.01 22.39
CA ARG A 182 3.42 4.85 23.51
C ARG A 182 3.89 4.25 24.83
N GLN A 183 3.65 2.96 25.05
CA GLN A 183 4.12 2.26 26.24
C GLN A 183 5.64 2.32 26.35
N ALA A 184 6.34 2.22 25.22
CA ALA A 184 7.78 2.22 25.23
C ALA A 184 8.43 3.54 25.65
N ARG A 185 7.71 4.66 25.51
CA ARG A 185 8.21 6.00 25.89
C ARG A 185 8.14 6.28 27.39
N THR A 186 7.30 5.55 28.13
CA THR A 186 7.02 5.82 29.55
C THR A 186 7.40 4.66 30.45
N SER A 187 8.26 3.76 29.98
CA SER A 187 8.58 2.50 30.67
C SER A 187 9.66 2.63 31.74
N TRP A 188 10.53 3.64 31.68
CA TRP A 188 11.59 3.81 32.68
C TRP A 188 11.05 4.43 33.97
N HIS A 189 11.22 3.75 35.10
CA HIS A 189 10.89 4.28 36.42
C HIS A 189 12.16 4.68 37.19
N ALA A 190 12.42 5.98 37.28
CA ALA A 190 13.65 6.52 37.85
C ALA A 190 13.83 6.17 39.34
N GLY A 191 12.76 6.17 40.14
CA GLY A 191 12.84 5.92 41.58
C GLY A 191 13.22 4.49 41.96
N SER A 192 12.87 3.52 41.11
CA SER A 192 13.20 2.10 41.32
C SER A 192 14.29 1.59 40.39
N GLN A 193 14.79 2.46 39.49
CA GLN A 193 15.81 2.16 38.48
C GLN A 193 15.51 0.89 37.66
N VAL A 194 14.24 0.70 37.29
CA VAL A 194 13.81 -0.46 36.48
C VAL A 194 12.90 -0.04 35.35
N PHE A 195 12.84 -0.87 34.32
CA PHE A 195 11.80 -0.79 33.31
C PHE A 195 10.51 -1.44 33.82
N VAL A 196 9.41 -0.72 33.70
CA VAL A 196 8.05 -1.18 34.03
C VAL A 196 7.36 -1.61 32.74
N ILE A 197 6.81 -2.82 32.77
CA ILE A 197 6.01 -3.39 31.69
C ILE A 197 4.55 -3.09 32.00
N SER A 198 3.79 -2.63 31.00
CA SER A 198 2.36 -2.38 31.15
C SER A 198 1.61 -3.71 31.31
N GLU A 199 0.52 -3.71 32.07
CA GLU A 199 -0.37 -4.87 32.15
C GLU A 199 -1.14 -5.11 30.84
N ASP A 200 -1.43 -4.05 30.08
CA ASP A 200 -2.13 -4.14 28.80
C ASP A 200 -1.16 -4.45 27.66
N MET A 201 -0.93 -5.75 27.41
CA MET A 201 -0.04 -6.26 26.37
C MET A 201 -0.78 -6.86 25.16
N ALA A 202 -2.09 -6.59 25.00
CA ALA A 202 -2.90 -7.16 23.92
C ALA A 202 -2.38 -6.81 22.51
N TRP A 203 -1.73 -5.65 22.37
CA TRP A 203 -1.08 -5.24 21.12
C TRP A 203 0.11 -6.14 20.76
N ALA A 204 0.88 -6.58 21.76
CA ALA A 204 2.04 -7.45 21.57
C ALA A 204 1.59 -8.86 21.19
N ASP A 205 0.51 -9.37 21.81
CA ASP A 205 -0.10 -10.65 21.44
C ASP A 205 -0.63 -10.64 20.00
N THR A 206 -1.29 -9.55 19.61
CA THR A 206 -1.76 -9.35 18.23
C THR A 206 -0.61 -9.42 17.23
N ILE A 207 0.51 -8.74 17.54
CA ILE A 207 1.70 -8.74 16.69
C ILE A 207 2.37 -10.10 16.64
N ASN A 208 2.56 -10.76 17.79
CA ASN A 208 3.18 -12.08 17.86
C ASN A 208 2.33 -13.13 17.12
N SER A 209 1.01 -13.06 17.22
CA SER A 209 0.10 -13.93 16.45
C SER A 209 0.26 -13.74 14.94
N LYS A 210 0.29 -12.49 14.46
CA LYS A 210 0.53 -12.18 13.04
C LYS A 210 1.92 -12.59 12.59
N TRP A 211 2.94 -12.37 13.42
CA TRP A 211 4.33 -12.76 13.15
C TRP A 211 4.47 -14.26 12.98
N SER A 212 3.92 -15.06 13.89
CA SER A 212 3.96 -16.52 13.82
C SER A 212 3.24 -17.05 12.59
N LYS A 213 2.13 -16.42 12.16
CA LYS A 213 1.46 -16.77 10.89
C LYS A 213 2.31 -16.42 9.68
N SER A 214 2.94 -15.24 9.68
CA SER A 214 3.81 -14.80 8.59
C SER A 214 5.04 -15.69 8.44
N LYS A 215 5.67 -16.08 9.55
CA LYS A 215 6.86 -16.96 9.56
C LYS A 215 6.50 -18.45 9.49
N GLY A 216 5.28 -18.84 9.83
CA GLY A 216 4.74 -20.19 9.64
C GLY A 216 4.43 -20.56 8.19
N LEU A 217 4.37 -19.57 7.28
CA LEU A 217 4.37 -19.80 5.83
C LEU A 217 5.77 -19.83 5.19
N SER A 218 6.83 -19.56 5.96
CA SER A 218 8.23 -19.61 5.52
C SER A 218 8.99 -20.63 6.36
N HIS A 219 8.73 -21.93 6.17
CA HIS A 219 9.55 -22.95 6.81
C HIS A 219 10.84 -23.14 5.98
N LEU A 220 11.98 -22.78 6.60
CA LEU A 220 13.37 -23.11 6.21
C LEU A 220 13.90 -22.55 4.88
N GLY A 221 14.61 -21.42 4.92
CA GLY A 221 15.52 -21.00 3.86
C GLY A 221 15.65 -19.49 3.75
N ASP A 222 16.88 -18.98 3.78
CA ASP A 222 17.26 -17.62 3.37
C ASP A 222 16.97 -16.48 4.34
N TYR A 223 17.46 -16.61 5.58
CA TYR A 223 18.30 -15.53 6.10
C TYR A 223 19.74 -15.94 5.86
N VAL A 224 20.31 -15.51 4.73
CA VAL A 224 21.76 -15.40 4.63
C VAL A 224 22.16 -14.36 5.66
N TYR A 225 22.68 -14.86 6.79
CA TYR A 225 23.34 -14.07 7.81
C TYR A 225 24.62 -13.54 7.19
N ASP A 226 24.62 -12.28 6.75
CA ASP A 226 25.83 -11.59 6.34
C ASP A 226 26.44 -10.88 7.57
N PRO A 227 27.55 -11.39 8.15
CA PRO A 227 28.17 -10.82 9.33
C PRO A 227 28.79 -9.43 9.08
N ASP A 228 29.01 -9.03 7.82
CA ASP A 228 29.73 -7.79 7.48
C ASP A 228 28.87 -6.54 7.59
N VAL A 229 27.54 -6.66 7.68
CA VAL A 229 26.63 -5.52 7.82
C VAL A 229 26.62 -4.95 9.25
N LEU A 230 27.16 -5.68 10.23
CA LEU A 230 27.32 -5.20 11.62
C LEU A 230 28.52 -4.25 11.80
N ALA A 231 29.38 -4.11 10.80
CA ALA A 231 30.60 -3.30 10.91
C ALA A 231 30.42 -1.82 10.51
N LYS A 232 29.25 -1.39 10.04
CA LYS A 232 29.04 0.02 9.64
C LYS A 232 27.65 0.52 10.00
N GLY A 233 27.58 1.37 11.02
CA GLY A 233 26.48 2.33 11.17
C GLY A 233 26.04 2.62 12.59
N VAL A 234 26.94 3.15 13.43
CA VAL A 234 26.52 3.89 14.63
C VAL A 234 26.12 5.30 14.20
N ALA A 235 24.85 5.65 14.40
CA ALA A 235 24.37 6.93 14.93
C ALA A 235 22.85 7.04 14.66
N ILE A 236 22.01 6.81 15.67
CA ILE A 236 20.58 7.17 15.59
C ILE A 236 20.23 8.01 16.81
N SER A 237 20.51 9.30 16.70
CA SER A 237 19.48 10.30 17.02
C SER A 237 18.81 10.68 15.69
N HIS A 238 17.72 11.46 15.72
CA HIS A 238 17.20 12.32 14.63
C HIS A 238 15.78 12.08 14.00
N PRO A 239 15.09 13.16 13.52
CA PRO A 239 13.65 13.46 13.25
C PRO A 239 12.72 12.62 12.37
N TRP A 240 13.07 11.43 11.90
CA TRP A 240 12.33 10.76 10.81
C TRP A 240 10.99 10.11 11.21
N ILE A 241 10.68 10.03 12.52
CA ILE A 241 9.33 9.67 13.02
C ILE A 241 8.27 10.68 12.50
N LYS A 242 8.66 11.95 12.31
CA LYS A 242 7.79 12.96 11.72
C LYS A 242 7.56 12.66 10.25
N THR A 243 8.60 12.31 9.49
CA THR A 243 8.55 11.96 8.05
C THR A 243 7.69 10.74 7.74
N GLY A 244 7.75 9.68 8.56
CA GLY A 244 6.87 8.51 8.41
C GLY A 244 5.39 8.82 8.70
N TYR A 245 5.13 9.69 9.68
CA TYR A 245 3.79 10.17 10.02
C TYR A 245 3.24 11.20 9.02
N THR A 246 4.08 12.02 8.38
CA THR A 246 3.67 12.85 7.23
C THR A 246 3.43 12.02 5.98
N MET A 247 4.27 11.01 5.69
CA MET A 247 4.05 10.13 4.54
C MET A 247 2.72 9.38 4.63
N SER A 248 2.34 8.87 5.80
CA SER A 248 1.00 8.25 5.97
C SER A 248 -0.16 9.25 5.84
N LYS A 249 0.03 10.52 6.22
CA LYS A 249 -0.94 11.61 5.95
C LYS A 249 -1.03 12.01 4.47
N HIS A 250 0.01 11.74 3.67
CA HIS A 250 0.03 12.03 2.23
C HIS A 250 -0.39 10.82 1.37
N PHE A 251 -0.38 9.61 1.90
CA PHE A 251 -0.91 8.42 1.20
C PHE A 251 -2.41 8.52 0.90
N GLY A 252 -3.17 9.27 1.70
CA GLY A 252 -4.56 9.63 1.41
C GLY A 252 -4.75 10.75 0.37
N LYS A 253 -3.68 11.22 -0.28
CA LYS A 253 -3.70 12.26 -1.33
C LYS A 253 -3.21 11.77 -2.69
N ALA A 254 -3.22 10.45 -2.93
CA ALA A 254 -3.22 9.91 -4.29
C ALA A 254 -4.54 10.21 -5.04
N VAL A 255 -5.52 10.82 -4.35
CA VAL A 255 -6.68 11.50 -4.92
C VAL A 255 -6.55 13.00 -4.61
N SER A 256 -6.50 13.80 -5.68
CA SER A 256 -6.24 15.26 -5.75
C SER A 256 -6.70 16.10 -4.55
N LYS A 257 -5.76 16.91 -4.01
CA LYS A 257 -6.01 18.30 -3.58
C LYS A 257 -4.74 19.13 -3.78
N ASP A 258 -4.77 19.98 -4.80
CA ASP A 258 -3.80 21.05 -5.03
C ASP A 258 -3.58 21.88 -3.77
N TYR A 259 -2.31 22.12 -3.43
CA TYR A 259 -1.93 23.25 -2.59
C TYR A 259 -0.71 23.92 -3.22
N THR A 260 -0.98 24.97 -3.99
CA THR A 260 -0.11 26.13 -4.07
C THR A 260 -0.03 26.78 -2.69
N LYS A 261 1.19 27.00 -2.19
CA LYS A 261 1.63 28.15 -1.35
C LYS A 261 3.11 27.93 -1.02
N ALA A 262 4.01 28.73 -1.59
CA ALA A 262 4.38 30.08 -1.16
C ALA A 262 5.07 30.09 0.22
N SER A 263 6.38 30.33 0.16
CA SER A 263 7.24 31.12 1.07
C SER A 263 7.23 30.85 2.58
N PHE A 264 8.48 30.74 3.08
CA PHE A 264 9.01 30.71 4.46
C PHE A 264 9.14 29.35 5.13
#